data_AF-T1PPD8-F1
#
_entry.id   AF-T1PPD8-F1
#
_cell.length_a   1.000
_cell.length_b   1.000
_cell.length_c   1.000
_cell.angle_alpha   90.00
_cell.angle_beta   90.00
_cell.angle_gamma   90.00
#
_symmetry.space_group_name_H-M   'P 1'
#
loop_
_entity.id
_entity.type
_entity.pdbx_description
1 polymer ?
#
loop_
_entity_poly.entity_id
_entity_poly.type
_entity_poly.pdbx_seq_one_letter_code
_entity_poly.pdbx_strand_id
1 'polypeptide(L)'
;MNAEFYALKGLLLAKIGRTDEAAKAFSAAVQLHDGLTKAWAMWGDFMEHLFLRDKQISLGVSALTCYLHACRHPSESKTRKYLAKVLWFLSYDNASNTLMSTLEKYVVGVPPSYWLPWIPQLLCCLVQYESNVILNLLSHVGRLYPQAVYFPIRTLYLTLKIEQREKHKTAEQASGRPHNHPNLENNMNQVFTNTSAATGSNSVNPIKATPPMWRCSKVMHVQREIHPTILSSLEGIVDQMVWFRESWTEEVLRQLRQGLIKCYAIAFETRSTVNEATITPHTLHFVKKLGSTFGIGIENIPGSVASSASNSAASESLARRAQVTFQDPAFQMMKEQFTRDFDFSKPDAMKLHNLITKLKSWIKALENK
;
A
#
# COMPACT_ATOMS: atom_id res chain seq x y z
N MET A 1 -37.79 28.77 0.19
CA MET A 1 -38.72 28.54 -0.93
C MET A 1 -38.27 29.24 -2.21
N ASN A 2 -38.09 30.57 -2.23
CA ASN A 2 -37.67 31.29 -3.45
C ASN A 2 -36.34 30.78 -4.05
N ALA A 3 -35.32 30.51 -3.21
CA ALA A 3 -34.04 29.98 -3.67
C ALA A 3 -34.14 28.61 -4.38
N GLU A 4 -35.05 27.73 -3.92
CA GLU A 4 -35.26 26.42 -4.53
C GLU A 4 -35.89 26.53 -5.92
N PHE A 5 -36.81 27.48 -6.11
CA PHE A 5 -37.38 27.78 -7.44
C PHE A 5 -36.32 28.28 -8.41
N TYR A 6 -35.40 29.15 -7.97
CA TYR A 6 -34.29 29.59 -8.81
C TYR A 6 -33.34 28.43 -9.18
N ALA A 7 -33.07 27.51 -8.25
CA ALA A 7 -32.27 26.32 -8.55
C ALA A 7 -32.95 25.39 -9.56
N LEU A 8 -34.27 25.15 -9.42
CA LEU A 8 -35.05 24.37 -10.39
C LEU A 8 -35.12 25.06 -11.76
N LYS A 9 -35.29 26.39 -11.78
CA LYS A 9 -35.22 27.20 -13.02
C LYS A 9 -33.87 27.03 -13.71
N GLY A 10 -32.77 27.10 -12.96
CA GLY A 10 -31.42 26.84 -13.47
C GLY A 10 -31.28 25.45 -14.09
N LEU A 11 -31.80 24.42 -13.42
CA LEU A 11 -31.78 23.05 -13.93
C LEU A 11 -32.55 22.90 -15.25
N LEU A 12 -33.75 23.48 -15.35
CA LEU A 12 -34.54 23.43 -16.57
C LEU A 12 -33.84 24.16 -17.72
N LEU A 13 -33.31 25.35 -17.47
CA LEU A 13 -32.54 26.12 -18.46
C LEU A 13 -31.30 25.35 -18.95
N ALA A 14 -30.60 24.66 -18.03
CA ALA A 14 -29.47 23.81 -18.37
C ALA A 14 -29.89 22.65 -19.28
N LYS A 15 -31.04 22.01 -19.02
CA LYS A 15 -31.56 20.92 -19.87
C LYS A 15 -32.03 21.40 -21.24
N ILE A 16 -32.47 22.65 -21.36
CA ILE A 16 -32.85 23.29 -22.63
C ILE A 16 -31.61 23.71 -23.44
N GLY A 17 -30.42 23.77 -22.82
CA GLY A 17 -29.16 24.16 -23.46
C GLY A 17 -28.80 25.65 -23.32
N ARG A 18 -29.56 26.43 -22.53
CA ARG A 18 -29.27 27.85 -22.25
C ARG A 18 -28.29 27.96 -21.08
N THR A 19 -27.00 27.75 -21.35
CA THR A 19 -25.95 27.65 -20.32
C THR A 19 -25.75 28.93 -19.51
N ASP A 20 -25.75 30.10 -20.16
CA ASP A 20 -25.42 31.37 -19.49
C ASP A 20 -26.52 31.80 -18.52
N GLU A 21 -27.77 31.59 -18.91
CA GLU A 21 -28.93 31.88 -18.04
C GLU A 21 -29.07 30.87 -16.92
N ALA A 22 -28.74 29.60 -17.18
CA ALA A 22 -28.69 28.59 -16.14
C ALA A 22 -27.66 28.97 -15.06
N ALA A 23 -26.45 29.38 -15.45
CA ALA A 23 -25.41 29.83 -14.54
C ALA A 23 -25.86 31.03 -13.68
N LYS A 24 -26.52 32.03 -14.29
CA LYS A 24 -27.09 33.18 -13.57
C LYS A 24 -28.17 32.75 -12.58
N ALA A 25 -29.07 31.85 -12.98
CA ALA A 25 -30.14 31.35 -12.12
C ALA A 25 -29.59 30.55 -10.91
N PHE A 26 -28.57 29.72 -11.12
CA PHE A 26 -27.89 29.00 -10.03
C PHE A 26 -27.16 29.94 -9.09
N SER A 27 -26.42 30.92 -9.62
CA SER A 27 -25.74 31.93 -8.81
C SER A 27 -26.72 32.72 -7.94
N ALA A 28 -27.87 33.15 -8.50
CA ALA A 28 -28.93 33.81 -7.75
C ALA A 28 -29.53 32.90 -6.67
N ALA A 29 -29.76 31.61 -6.96
CA ALA A 29 -30.30 30.65 -5.99
C ALA A 29 -29.42 30.53 -4.75
N VAL A 30 -28.10 30.42 -4.96
CA VAL A 30 -27.11 30.30 -3.88
C VAL A 30 -26.96 31.60 -3.10
N GLN A 31 -26.95 32.76 -3.77
CA GLN A 31 -26.87 34.07 -3.09
C GLN A 31 -28.07 34.32 -2.17
N LEU A 32 -29.26 33.87 -2.58
CA LEU A 32 -30.47 33.99 -1.75
C LEU A 32 -30.43 33.08 -0.51
N HIS A 33 -29.77 31.92 -0.60
CA HIS A 33 -29.67 30.99 0.52
C HIS A 33 -28.43 30.08 0.42
N ASP A 34 -27.31 30.54 0.98
CA ASP A 34 -26.01 29.83 0.91
C ASP A 34 -26.06 28.42 1.53
N GLY A 35 -26.89 28.21 2.55
CA GLY A 35 -27.06 26.91 3.20
C GLY A 35 -27.82 25.86 2.36
N LEU A 36 -28.31 26.21 1.16
CA LEU A 36 -29.11 25.29 0.33
C LEU A 36 -28.19 24.33 -0.43
N THR A 37 -27.75 23.28 0.25
CA THR A 37 -26.84 22.25 -0.29
C THR A 37 -27.34 21.57 -1.56
N LYS A 38 -28.67 21.44 -1.74
CA LYS A 38 -29.26 20.93 -2.99
C LYS A 38 -29.02 21.85 -4.18
N ALA A 39 -29.10 23.16 -4.01
CA ALA A 39 -28.83 24.11 -5.09
C ALA A 39 -27.36 24.08 -5.49
N TRP A 40 -26.45 24.03 -4.51
CA TRP A 40 -25.03 23.83 -4.74
C TRP A 40 -24.72 22.52 -5.48
N ALA A 41 -25.38 21.42 -5.10
CA ALA A 41 -25.23 20.14 -5.80
C ALA A 41 -25.66 20.22 -7.27
N MET A 42 -26.83 20.81 -7.54
CA MET A 42 -27.34 20.97 -8.90
C MET A 42 -26.44 21.87 -9.75
N TRP A 43 -25.90 22.92 -9.14
CA TRP A 43 -24.95 23.81 -9.81
C TRP A 43 -23.62 23.10 -10.09
N GLY A 44 -23.15 22.28 -9.15
CA GLY A 44 -21.96 21.43 -9.33
C GLY A 44 -22.13 20.43 -10.47
N ASP A 45 -23.28 19.74 -10.54
CA ASP A 45 -23.59 18.80 -11.64
C ASP A 45 -23.61 19.53 -12.99
N PHE A 46 -24.17 20.74 -13.04
CA PHE A 46 -24.14 21.58 -14.24
C PHE A 46 -22.71 21.98 -14.65
N MET A 47 -21.88 22.43 -13.69
CA MET A 47 -20.50 22.81 -13.95
C MET A 47 -19.63 21.62 -14.34
N GLU A 48 -19.88 20.44 -13.79
CA GLU A 48 -19.23 19.19 -14.21
C GLU A 48 -19.53 18.86 -15.66
N HIS A 49 -20.80 18.99 -16.09
CA HIS A 49 -21.15 18.76 -17.50
C HIS A 49 -20.44 19.73 -18.44
N LEU A 50 -20.33 21.01 -18.07
CA LEU A 50 -19.56 21.99 -18.84
C LEU A 50 -18.06 21.67 -18.85
N PHE A 51 -17.50 21.28 -17.70
CA PHE A 51 -16.11 20.86 -17.59
C PHE A 51 -15.79 19.67 -18.49
N LEU A 52 -16.66 18.66 -18.53
CA LEU A 52 -16.45 17.49 -19.39
C LEU A 52 -16.45 17.81 -20.88
N ARG A 53 -17.19 18.85 -21.29
CA ARG A 53 -17.24 19.32 -22.68
C ARG A 53 -16.01 20.15 -23.05
N ASP A 54 -15.73 21.17 -22.25
CA ASP A 54 -14.75 22.22 -22.60
C ASP A 54 -13.36 21.98 -21.98
N LYS A 55 -13.26 21.08 -20.98
CA LYS A 55 -12.05 20.68 -20.22
C LYS A 55 -11.24 21.85 -19.64
N GLN A 56 -11.91 22.98 -19.37
CA GLN A 56 -11.28 24.15 -18.76
C GLN A 56 -11.18 24.02 -17.24
N ILE A 57 -9.99 24.22 -16.69
CA ILE A 57 -9.71 24.02 -15.26
C ILE A 57 -10.50 25.00 -14.37
N SER A 58 -10.80 26.21 -14.86
CA SER A 58 -11.65 27.19 -14.17
C SER A 58 -13.06 26.68 -13.86
N LEU A 59 -13.64 25.91 -14.79
CA LEU A 59 -14.93 25.23 -14.59
C LEU A 59 -14.79 24.09 -13.57
N GLY A 60 -13.67 23.36 -13.61
CA GLY A 60 -13.33 22.34 -12.62
C GLY A 60 -13.22 22.91 -11.21
N VAL A 61 -12.56 24.07 -11.03
CA VAL A 61 -12.48 24.80 -9.75
C VAL A 61 -13.89 25.16 -9.25
N SER A 62 -14.73 25.68 -10.14
CA SER A 62 -16.10 26.08 -9.81
C SER A 62 -16.98 24.87 -9.43
N ALA A 63 -16.87 23.76 -10.16
CA ALA A 63 -17.55 22.49 -9.84
C ALA A 63 -17.09 21.94 -8.48
N LEU A 64 -15.78 21.94 -8.23
CA LEU A 64 -15.18 21.49 -6.97
C LEU A 64 -15.70 22.32 -5.78
N THR A 65 -15.72 23.65 -5.91
CA THR A 65 -16.29 24.54 -4.89
C THR A 65 -17.76 24.21 -4.64
N CYS A 66 -18.57 24.06 -5.70
CA CYS A 66 -19.98 23.72 -5.56
C CYS A 66 -20.19 22.39 -4.81
N TYR A 67 -19.40 21.36 -5.12
CA TYR A 67 -19.49 20.08 -4.41
C TYR A 67 -19.05 20.17 -2.96
N LEU A 68 -17.99 20.92 -2.63
CA LEU A 68 -17.56 21.13 -1.25
C LEU A 68 -18.61 21.87 -0.42
N HIS A 69 -19.32 22.84 -1.01
CA HIS A 69 -20.47 23.47 -0.36
C HIS A 69 -21.67 22.51 -0.22
N ALA A 70 -21.93 21.66 -1.23
CA ALA A 70 -22.95 20.62 -1.13
C ALA A 70 -22.64 19.60 -0.02
N CYS A 71 -21.37 19.36 0.29
CA CYS A 71 -20.93 18.45 1.36
C CYS A 71 -21.25 18.95 2.78
N ARG A 72 -21.71 20.19 2.94
CA ARG A 72 -22.21 20.73 4.23
C ARG A 72 -23.57 20.15 4.62
N HIS A 73 -24.13 19.25 3.82
CA HIS A 73 -25.43 18.64 4.08
C HIS A 73 -25.39 17.77 5.36
N PRO A 74 -26.38 17.85 6.27
CA PRO A 74 -26.33 17.17 7.58
C PRO A 74 -26.25 15.64 7.52
N SER A 75 -26.71 15.05 6.42
CA SER A 75 -26.66 13.60 6.19
C SER A 75 -25.38 13.20 5.46
N GLU A 76 -24.55 12.44 6.16
CA GLU A 76 -23.30 11.87 5.65
C GLU A 76 -23.51 11.02 4.39
N SER A 77 -24.52 10.15 4.38
CA SER A 77 -24.76 9.20 3.28
C SER A 77 -25.05 9.89 1.95
N LYS A 78 -25.85 10.97 1.98
CA LYS A 78 -26.18 11.77 0.78
C LYS A 78 -24.97 12.56 0.28
N THR A 79 -24.03 12.89 1.17
CA THR A 79 -22.82 13.66 0.86
C THR A 79 -21.72 12.80 0.21
N ARG A 80 -21.67 11.49 0.47
CA ARG A 80 -20.64 10.59 -0.07
C ARG A 80 -20.41 10.72 -1.57
N LYS A 81 -21.48 10.82 -2.37
CA LYS A 81 -21.37 10.97 -3.82
C LYS A 81 -20.66 12.26 -4.23
N TYR A 82 -20.84 13.36 -3.49
CA TYR A 82 -20.19 14.63 -3.79
C TYR A 82 -18.71 14.58 -3.40
N LEU A 83 -18.36 13.95 -2.27
CA LEU A 83 -16.96 13.72 -1.90
C LEU A 83 -16.24 12.80 -2.89
N ALA A 84 -16.92 11.78 -3.42
CA ALA A 84 -16.39 10.94 -4.50
C ALA A 84 -16.02 11.80 -5.72
N LYS A 85 -16.92 12.70 -6.13
CA LYS A 85 -16.69 13.64 -7.23
C LYS A 85 -15.53 14.58 -6.94
N VAL A 86 -15.46 15.16 -5.74
CA VAL A 86 -14.35 16.03 -5.29
C VAL A 86 -13.01 15.32 -5.48
N LEU A 87 -12.87 14.08 -4.97
CA LEU A 87 -11.64 13.31 -5.09
C LEU A 87 -11.33 12.93 -6.54
N TRP A 88 -12.37 12.63 -7.34
CA TRP A 88 -12.21 12.36 -8.77
C TRP A 88 -11.73 13.61 -9.53
N PHE A 89 -12.24 14.80 -9.23
CA PHE A 89 -11.77 16.04 -9.83
C PHE A 89 -10.28 16.30 -9.57
N LEU A 90 -9.75 15.91 -8.41
CA LEU A 90 -8.31 16.05 -8.13
C LEU A 90 -7.45 15.28 -9.13
N SER A 91 -7.95 14.19 -9.73
CA SER A 91 -7.20 13.45 -10.77
C SER A 91 -6.93 14.24 -12.05
N TYR A 92 -7.66 15.33 -12.28
CA TYR A 92 -7.45 16.27 -13.39
C TYR A 92 -6.62 17.49 -13.01
N ASP A 93 -6.02 17.51 -11.82
CA ASP A 93 -5.24 18.68 -11.38
C ASP A 93 -4.06 18.93 -12.32
N ASN A 94 -3.74 20.21 -12.50
CA ASN A 94 -2.63 20.65 -13.34
C ASN A 94 -1.33 20.71 -12.55
N ALA A 95 -0.22 20.91 -13.26
CA ALA A 95 1.10 21.13 -12.64
C ALA A 95 1.11 22.30 -11.63
N SER A 96 0.17 23.24 -11.73
CA SER A 96 0.02 24.37 -10.80
C SER A 96 -0.82 24.06 -9.54
N ASN A 97 -1.28 22.83 -9.32
CA ASN A 97 -2.04 22.39 -8.14
C ASN A 97 -3.27 23.27 -7.80
N THR A 98 -3.93 23.80 -8.84
CA THR A 98 -5.03 24.76 -8.65
C THR A 98 -6.25 24.14 -8.00
N LEU A 99 -6.60 22.90 -8.34
CA LEU A 99 -7.72 22.18 -7.73
C LEU A 99 -7.40 21.85 -6.28
N MET A 100 -6.17 21.43 -6.00
CA MET A 100 -5.70 21.18 -4.62
C MET A 100 -5.76 22.44 -3.74
N SER A 101 -5.37 23.60 -4.25
CA SER A 101 -5.47 24.87 -3.51
C SER A 101 -6.91 25.28 -3.23
N THR A 102 -7.84 24.92 -4.13
CA THR A 102 -9.27 25.17 -3.96
C THR A 102 -9.84 24.26 -2.89
N LEU A 103 -9.43 22.98 -2.87
CA LEU A 103 -9.80 22.05 -1.81
C LEU A 103 -9.38 22.61 -0.44
N GLU A 104 -8.14 23.06 -0.27
CA GLU A 104 -7.63 23.60 1.00
C GLU A 104 -8.50 24.73 1.56
N LYS A 105 -8.95 25.64 0.70
CA LYS A 105 -9.79 26.79 1.11
C LYS A 105 -11.16 26.37 1.65
N TYR A 106 -11.77 25.35 1.05
CA TYR A 106 -13.16 24.98 1.35
C TYR A 106 -13.31 23.71 2.21
N VAL A 107 -12.23 22.96 2.46
CA VAL A 107 -12.26 21.70 3.23
C VAL A 107 -12.77 21.88 4.66
N VAL A 108 -12.52 23.05 5.27
CA VAL A 108 -12.93 23.39 6.65
C VAL A 108 -14.45 23.37 6.82
N GLY A 109 -15.19 23.60 5.73
CA GLY A 109 -16.66 23.53 5.75
C GLY A 109 -17.21 22.11 5.82
N VAL A 110 -16.41 21.08 5.54
CA VAL A 110 -16.86 19.69 5.52
C VAL A 110 -16.58 19.04 6.88
N PRO A 111 -17.58 18.43 7.55
CA PRO A 111 -17.37 17.69 8.79
C PRO A 111 -16.26 16.62 8.65
N PRO A 112 -15.30 16.54 9.59
CA PRO A 112 -14.20 15.57 9.52
C PRO A 112 -14.66 14.11 9.47
N SER A 113 -15.83 13.79 10.04
CA SER A 113 -16.43 12.46 10.01
C SER A 113 -16.76 11.98 8.59
N TYR A 114 -17.04 12.89 7.65
CA TYR A 114 -17.43 12.52 6.28
C TYR A 114 -16.24 12.05 5.45
N TRP A 115 -15.02 12.32 5.90
CA TRP A 115 -13.78 11.86 5.25
C TRP A 115 -13.39 10.44 5.67
N LEU A 116 -14.00 9.86 6.71
CA LEU A 116 -13.65 8.53 7.22
C LEU A 116 -13.77 7.42 6.17
N PRO A 117 -14.85 7.32 5.37
CA PRO A 117 -14.96 6.30 4.34
C PRO A 117 -13.93 6.45 3.21
N TRP A 118 -13.37 7.66 3.06
CA TRP A 118 -12.46 8.03 1.99
C TRP A 118 -10.98 8.01 2.40
N ILE A 119 -10.66 7.56 3.62
CA ILE A 119 -9.27 7.44 4.10
C ILE A 119 -8.39 6.68 3.09
N PRO A 120 -8.78 5.50 2.54
CA PRO A 120 -7.95 4.79 1.58
C PRO A 120 -7.60 5.63 0.35
N GLN A 121 -8.58 6.35 -0.22
CA GLN A 121 -8.38 7.22 -1.38
C GLN A 121 -7.54 8.45 -1.04
N LEU A 122 -7.72 9.04 0.15
CA LEU A 122 -6.87 10.14 0.63
C LEU A 122 -5.41 9.68 0.78
N LEU A 123 -5.18 8.45 1.23
CA LEU A 123 -3.83 7.87 1.30
C LEU A 123 -3.21 7.68 -0.09
N CYS A 124 -3.98 7.24 -1.08
CA CYS A 124 -3.52 7.22 -2.47
C CYS A 124 -3.16 8.64 -2.95
N CYS A 125 -4.00 9.64 -2.64
CA CYS A 125 -3.73 11.04 -2.98
C CYS A 125 -2.45 11.56 -2.30
N LEU A 126 -2.16 11.14 -1.06
CA LEU A 126 -0.95 11.54 -0.34
C LEU A 126 0.35 11.01 -1.00
N VAL A 127 0.27 9.87 -1.70
CA VAL A 127 1.37 9.32 -2.49
C VAL A 127 1.48 10.02 -3.85
N GLN A 128 0.34 10.26 -4.50
CA GLN A 128 0.29 10.81 -5.86
C GLN A 128 0.62 12.31 -5.91
N TYR A 129 0.09 13.11 -4.99
CA TYR A 129 0.27 14.56 -5.00
C TYR A 129 1.38 14.99 -4.05
N GLU A 130 2.14 16.00 -4.46
CA GLU A 130 3.21 16.52 -3.62
C GLU A 130 2.76 17.54 -2.56
N SER A 131 1.53 18.03 -2.69
CA SER A 131 0.97 19.07 -1.84
C SER A 131 0.72 18.61 -0.40
N ASN A 132 0.90 19.54 0.55
CA ASN A 132 0.64 19.32 1.97
C ASN A 132 -0.86 19.36 2.34
N VAL A 133 -1.75 19.68 1.40
CA VAL A 133 -3.19 19.81 1.67
C VAL A 133 -3.79 18.49 2.19
N ILE A 134 -3.46 17.37 1.54
CA ILE A 134 -3.94 16.04 1.95
C ILE A 134 -3.34 15.63 3.30
N LEU A 135 -2.07 15.99 3.55
CA LEU A 135 -1.42 15.79 4.84
C LEU A 135 -2.15 16.56 5.95
N ASN A 136 -2.47 17.84 5.71
CA ASN A 136 -3.18 18.70 6.66
C ASN A 136 -4.59 18.16 6.94
N LEU A 137 -5.30 17.71 5.90
CA LEU A 137 -6.62 17.09 6.02
C LEU A 137 -6.56 15.80 6.85
N LEU A 138 -5.67 14.87 6.52
CA LEU A 138 -5.50 13.62 7.28
C LEU A 138 -5.03 13.87 8.71
N SER A 139 -4.19 14.89 8.92
CA SER A 139 -3.79 15.31 10.27
C SER A 139 -5.00 15.81 11.06
N HIS A 140 -5.85 16.64 10.46
CA HIS A 140 -7.06 17.16 11.10
C HIS A 140 -8.05 16.04 11.45
N VAL A 141 -8.35 15.14 10.50
CA VAL A 141 -9.22 13.96 10.74
C VAL A 141 -8.60 13.06 11.81
N GLY A 142 -7.28 12.85 11.77
CA GLY A 142 -6.55 12.06 12.76
C GLY A 142 -6.57 12.66 14.17
N ARG A 143 -6.75 13.96 14.33
CA ARG A 143 -6.94 14.59 15.67
C ARG A 143 -8.26 14.16 16.31
N LEU A 144 -9.32 13.98 15.52
CA LEU A 144 -10.66 13.65 16.03
C LEU A 144 -10.93 12.14 16.02
N TYR A 145 -10.39 11.42 15.02
CA TYR A 145 -10.63 9.99 14.81
C TYR A 145 -9.31 9.23 14.63
N PRO A 146 -8.45 9.17 15.67
CA PRO A 146 -7.12 8.56 15.57
C PRO A 146 -7.19 7.08 15.17
N GLN A 147 -8.16 6.33 15.69
CA GLN A 147 -8.32 4.89 15.42
C GLN A 147 -8.57 4.59 13.95
N ALA A 148 -9.34 5.43 13.26
CA ALA A 148 -9.67 5.24 11.85
C ALA A 148 -8.48 5.54 10.92
N VAL A 149 -7.61 6.46 11.32
CA VAL A 149 -6.54 6.97 10.44
C VAL A 149 -5.19 6.28 10.72
N TYR A 150 -4.91 5.91 11.97
CA TYR A 150 -3.59 5.44 12.38
C TYR A 150 -3.14 4.16 11.65
N PHE A 151 -3.95 3.10 11.66
CA PHE A 151 -3.56 1.83 11.02
C PHE A 151 -3.44 1.92 9.50
N PRO A 152 -4.37 2.55 8.75
CA PRO A 152 -4.20 2.73 7.32
C PRO A 152 -2.91 3.49 6.96
N ILE A 153 -2.56 4.56 7.69
CA ILE A 153 -1.30 5.29 7.47
C ILE A 153 -0.09 4.44 7.81
N ARG A 154 -0.12 3.72 8.94
CA ARG A 154 0.98 2.83 9.35
C ARG A 154 1.24 1.76 8.28
N THR A 155 0.18 1.12 7.78
CA THR A 155 0.29 0.12 6.71
C THR A 155 0.92 0.73 5.47
N LEU A 156 0.45 1.90 5.01
CA LEU A 156 1.04 2.59 3.87
C LEU A 156 2.53 2.92 4.10
N TYR A 157 2.88 3.48 5.26
CA TYR A 157 4.26 3.80 5.61
C TYR A 157 5.17 2.56 5.55
N LEU A 158 4.72 1.44 6.11
CA LEU A 158 5.47 0.18 6.09
C LEU A 158 5.61 -0.38 4.66
N THR A 159 4.55 -0.33 3.85
CA THR A 159 4.60 -0.73 2.44
C THR A 159 5.62 0.11 1.66
N LEU A 160 5.60 1.43 1.80
CA LEU A 160 6.57 2.32 1.14
C LEU A 160 8.00 2.05 1.60
N LYS A 161 8.20 1.78 2.89
CA LYS A 161 9.52 1.44 3.45
C LYS A 161 10.05 0.11 2.89
N ILE A 162 9.18 -0.90 2.70
CA ILE A 162 9.55 -2.19 2.09
C ILE A 162 9.88 -1.98 0.61
N GLU A 163 9.05 -1.26 -0.13
CA GLU A 163 9.27 -0.98 -1.55
C GLU A 163 10.59 -0.25 -1.79
N GLN A 164 10.93 0.73 -0.94
CA GLN A 164 12.20 1.43 -1.01
C GLN A 164 13.39 0.48 -0.77
N ARG A 165 13.29 -0.43 0.20
CA ARG A 165 14.34 -1.42 0.47
C ARG A 165 14.54 -2.39 -0.69
N GLU A 166 13.45 -2.90 -1.28
CA GLU A 166 13.51 -3.79 -2.45
C GLU A 166 14.16 -3.08 -3.65
N LYS A 167 13.79 -1.82 -3.92
CA LYS A 167 14.42 -1.01 -4.98
C LYS A 167 15.92 -0.85 -4.78
N HIS A 168 16.36 -0.59 -3.55
CA HIS A 168 17.80 -0.50 -3.23
C HIS A 168 18.51 -1.85 -3.43
N LYS A 169 17.92 -2.96 -2.98
CA LYS A 169 18.48 -4.30 -3.15
C LYS A 169 18.63 -4.69 -4.63
N THR A 170 17.63 -4.39 -5.46
CA THR A 170 17.70 -4.61 -6.92
C THR A 170 18.73 -3.71 -7.58
N ALA A 171 18.86 -2.45 -7.16
CA ALA A 171 19.88 -1.52 -7.67
C ALA A 171 21.30 -1.97 -7.30
N GLU A 172 21.52 -2.45 -6.08
CA GLU A 172 22.81 -3.01 -5.65
C GLU A 172 23.18 -4.25 -6.47
N GLN A 173 22.24 -5.16 -6.70
CA GLN A 173 22.43 -6.36 -7.54
C GLN A 173 22.69 -6.01 -9.01
N ALA A 174 22.05 -4.98 -9.55
CA ALA A 174 22.29 -4.51 -10.91
C ALA A 174 23.62 -3.74 -11.06
N SER A 175 24.13 -3.13 -9.99
CA SER A 175 25.36 -2.32 -10.01
C SER A 175 26.66 -3.12 -9.95
N GLY A 176 26.62 -4.46 -9.83
CA GLY A 176 27.74 -5.35 -10.11
C GLY A 176 29.10 -4.92 -9.57
N ARG A 177 29.20 -4.46 -8.31
CA ARG A 177 30.52 -4.29 -7.67
C ARG A 177 31.06 -5.66 -7.29
N PRO A 178 32.17 -6.12 -7.88
CA PRO A 178 32.81 -7.35 -7.43
C PRO A 178 33.28 -7.15 -5.99
N HIS A 179 32.85 -8.05 -5.14
CA HIS A 179 33.40 -8.26 -3.81
C HIS A 179 34.89 -8.62 -3.99
N ASN A 180 35.81 -7.77 -3.53
CA ASN A 180 37.20 -8.17 -3.36
C ASN A 180 37.73 -7.73 -1.99
N HIS A 181 38.48 -8.65 -1.41
CA HIS A 181 38.98 -8.78 -0.04
C HIS A 181 39.74 -7.56 0.55
N PRO A 182 39.94 -7.52 1.89
CA PRO A 182 40.58 -6.41 2.61
C PRO A 182 42.12 -6.51 2.69
N ASN A 183 42.73 -5.32 2.83
CA ASN A 183 44.08 -4.97 3.35
C ASN A 183 45.34 -5.26 2.52
N LEU A 184 46.15 -4.22 2.26
CA LEU A 184 47.46 -3.95 2.90
C LEU A 184 48.11 -2.65 2.38
N GLU A 185 48.82 -1.98 3.29
CA GLU A 185 49.42 -0.64 3.22
C GLU A 185 50.58 -0.46 2.22
N ASN A 186 50.78 0.76 1.68
CA ASN A 186 51.93 1.63 2.00
C ASN A 186 52.01 2.93 1.15
N ASN A 187 52.15 4.07 1.85
CA ASN A 187 53.06 5.23 1.66
C ASN A 187 53.36 5.77 0.23
N MET A 188 53.47 7.07 -0.07
CA MET A 188 53.66 8.30 0.71
C MET A 188 53.56 9.53 -0.25
N ASN A 189 52.98 10.63 0.23
CA ASN A 189 53.19 12.06 -0.11
C ASN A 189 53.11 12.60 -1.56
N GLN A 190 52.15 13.50 -1.78
CA GLN A 190 52.46 14.92 -2.03
C GLN A 190 51.29 15.87 -1.67
N VAL A 191 51.67 17.07 -1.24
CA VAL A 191 50.93 18.02 -0.39
C VAL A 191 50.31 19.15 -1.22
N PHE A 192 49.21 19.72 -0.70
CA PHE A 192 48.66 21.09 -0.82
C PHE A 192 47.32 21.25 -1.58
N THR A 193 46.21 21.38 -0.85
CA THR A 193 45.59 22.68 -0.48
C THR A 193 44.31 22.47 0.37
N ASN A 194 44.08 23.41 1.28
CA ASN A 194 43.10 23.40 2.38
C ASN A 194 41.63 23.48 1.94
N THR A 195 40.76 22.67 2.55
CA THR A 195 39.54 23.15 3.23
C THR A 195 38.99 22.10 4.19
N SER A 196 38.65 22.55 5.39
CA SER A 196 38.46 21.78 6.61
C SER A 196 37.17 20.95 6.61
N ALA A 197 37.34 19.64 6.75
CA ALA A 197 36.34 18.72 7.28
C ALA A 197 36.89 18.07 8.56
N ALA A 198 36.07 18.02 9.60
CA ALA A 198 36.19 17.11 10.74
C ALA A 198 34.74 16.79 11.15
N THR A 199 34.31 15.56 11.40
CA THR A 199 34.96 14.25 11.52
C THR A 199 33.83 13.22 11.48
N GLY A 200 34.05 12.10 10.82
CA GLY A 200 33.04 11.07 10.59
C GLY A 200 32.68 10.24 11.82
N SER A 201 31.40 9.92 11.93
CA SER A 201 30.95 8.65 12.47
C SER A 201 30.49 7.78 11.29
N ASN A 202 31.03 6.56 11.20
CA ASN A 202 30.51 5.52 10.32
C ASN A 202 29.09 5.16 10.78
N SER A 203 28.09 5.84 10.23
CA SER A 203 26.71 5.38 10.23
C SER A 203 26.34 5.08 8.79
N VAL A 204 25.82 3.87 8.58
CA VAL A 204 25.11 3.46 7.37
C VAL A 204 24.29 4.64 6.88
N ASN A 205 24.60 5.18 5.70
CA ASN A 205 23.89 6.34 5.15
C ASN A 205 22.38 6.06 5.26
N PRO A 206 21.63 6.80 6.09
CA PRO A 206 20.24 6.51 6.32
C PRO A 206 19.53 6.70 4.99
N ILE A 207 18.87 5.63 4.53
CA ILE A 207 18.02 5.62 3.33
C ILE A 207 17.18 6.92 3.35
N LYS A 208 17.46 7.86 2.46
CA LYS A 208 16.81 9.17 2.45
C LYS A 208 15.31 8.92 2.24
N ALA A 209 14.50 9.37 3.19
CA ALA A 209 13.07 9.08 3.16
C ALA A 209 12.43 9.65 1.89
N THR A 210 11.64 8.83 1.18
CA THR A 210 10.87 9.34 0.04
C THR A 210 9.86 10.40 0.54
N PRO A 211 9.51 11.42 -0.28
CA PRO A 211 8.57 12.46 0.13
C PRO A 211 7.22 11.91 0.66
N PRO A 212 6.60 10.87 0.04
CA PRO A 212 5.38 10.24 0.59
C PRO A 212 5.59 9.57 1.95
N MET A 213 6.75 8.94 2.16
CA MET A 213 7.09 8.30 3.45
C MET A 213 7.26 9.34 4.56
N TRP A 214 7.88 10.48 4.26
CA TRP A 214 7.97 11.60 5.19
C TRP A 214 6.58 12.15 5.56
N ARG A 215 5.69 12.31 4.58
CA ARG A 215 4.31 12.77 4.83
C ARG A 215 3.55 11.80 5.75
N CYS A 216 3.62 10.49 5.48
CA CYS A 216 3.02 9.48 6.36
C CYS A 216 3.59 9.57 7.78
N SER A 217 4.92 9.66 7.90
CA SER A 217 5.59 9.80 9.19
C SER A 217 5.14 11.05 9.94
N LYS A 218 4.94 12.18 9.25
CA LYS A 218 4.48 13.42 9.87
C LYS A 218 3.07 13.29 10.44
N VAL A 219 2.13 12.70 9.69
CA VAL A 219 0.76 12.47 10.21
C VAL A 219 0.79 11.53 11.42
N MET A 220 1.56 10.43 11.35
CA MET A 220 1.70 9.51 12.49
C MET A 220 2.29 10.20 13.72
N HIS A 221 3.28 11.07 13.53
CA HIS A 221 3.89 11.81 14.64
C HIS A 221 2.89 12.77 15.30
N VAL A 222 2.14 13.54 14.51
CA VAL A 222 1.08 14.41 15.03
C VAL A 222 0.03 13.62 15.81
N GLN A 223 -0.34 12.41 15.36
CA GLN A 223 -1.28 11.57 16.11
C GLN A 223 -0.68 11.05 17.43
N ARG A 224 0.63 10.76 17.49
CA ARG A 224 1.31 10.35 18.74
C ARG A 224 1.39 11.48 19.75
N GLU A 225 1.60 12.71 19.29
CA GLU A 225 1.62 13.89 20.17
C GLU A 225 0.25 14.15 20.80
N ILE A 226 -0.84 13.94 20.04
CA ILE A 226 -2.20 14.23 20.50
C ILE A 226 -2.79 13.06 21.30
N HIS A 227 -2.57 11.82 20.86
CA HIS A 227 -3.20 10.60 21.41
C HIS A 227 -2.17 9.53 21.82
N PRO A 228 -1.21 9.82 22.72
CA PRO A 228 -0.11 8.92 23.04
C PRO A 228 -0.56 7.59 23.66
N THR A 229 -1.56 7.62 24.55
CA THR A 229 -2.06 6.43 25.26
C THR A 229 -2.80 5.48 24.31
N ILE A 230 -3.72 6.01 23.50
CA ILE A 230 -4.48 5.24 22.51
C ILE A 230 -3.52 4.58 21.53
N LEU A 231 -2.55 5.34 21.00
CA LEU A 231 -1.60 4.77 20.02
C LEU A 231 -0.67 3.74 20.63
N SER A 232 -0.20 3.94 21.86
CA SER A 232 0.59 2.93 22.58
C SER A 232 -0.20 1.62 22.76
N SER A 233 -1.48 1.71 23.14
CA SER A 233 -2.34 0.53 23.25
C SER A 233 -2.60 -0.14 21.89
N LEU A 234 -2.85 0.64 20.84
CA LEU A 234 -3.05 0.12 19.48
C LEU A 234 -1.80 -0.56 18.92
N GLU A 235 -0.62 0.05 19.11
CA GLU A 235 0.67 -0.56 18.74
C GLU A 235 0.89 -1.85 19.54
N GLY A 236 0.63 -1.84 20.85
CA GLY A 236 0.73 -3.02 21.71
C GLY A 236 -0.16 -4.18 21.26
N ILE A 237 -1.42 -3.90 20.90
CA ILE A 237 -2.34 -4.94 20.37
C ILE A 237 -1.78 -5.54 19.08
N VAL A 238 -1.36 -4.70 18.12
CA VAL A 238 -0.82 -5.19 16.84
C VAL A 238 0.45 -5.99 17.01
N ASP A 239 1.32 -5.61 17.95
CA ASP A 239 2.54 -6.35 18.24
C ASP A 239 2.23 -7.74 18.82
N GLN A 240 1.13 -7.90 19.59
CA GLN A 240 0.67 -9.20 20.08
C GLN A 240 -0.05 -10.04 18.99
N MET A 241 -0.64 -9.41 17.97
CA MET A 241 -1.31 -10.11 16.87
C MET A 241 -0.36 -10.99 16.04
N VAL A 242 0.96 -10.89 16.23
CA VAL A 242 1.95 -11.81 15.64
C VAL A 242 1.62 -13.28 15.95
N TRP A 243 0.91 -13.57 17.04
CA TRP A 243 0.40 -14.92 17.35
C TRP A 243 -0.48 -15.49 16.23
N PHE A 244 -1.35 -14.70 15.61
CA PHE A 244 -2.27 -15.17 14.55
C PHE A 244 -1.57 -15.63 13.25
N ARG A 245 -0.25 -15.52 13.18
CA ARG A 245 0.52 -15.90 12.00
C ARG A 245 0.57 -17.42 11.83
N GLU A 246 0.26 -17.87 10.61
CA GLU A 246 0.24 -19.28 10.16
C GLU A 246 1.41 -20.09 10.75
N SER A 247 1.08 -21.23 11.36
CA SER A 247 2.06 -22.20 11.83
C SER A 247 2.90 -22.75 10.66
N TRP A 248 4.06 -23.34 10.96
CA TRP A 248 4.93 -23.88 9.90
C TRP A 248 4.24 -25.01 9.13
N THR A 249 3.37 -25.79 9.78
CA THR A 249 2.57 -26.85 9.15
C THR A 249 1.55 -26.25 8.19
N GLU A 250 0.82 -25.21 8.60
CA GLU A 250 -0.14 -24.49 7.76
C GLU A 250 0.53 -23.81 6.56
N GLU A 251 1.68 -23.16 6.76
CA GLU A 251 2.46 -22.54 5.68
C GLU A 251 2.91 -23.61 4.67
N VAL A 252 3.49 -24.73 5.13
CA VAL A 252 3.91 -25.83 4.24
C VAL A 252 2.69 -26.42 3.51
N LEU A 253 1.58 -26.66 4.21
CA LEU A 253 0.34 -27.17 3.62
C LEU A 253 -0.19 -26.23 2.52
N ARG A 254 -0.20 -24.91 2.77
CA ARG A 254 -0.62 -23.88 1.81
C ARG A 254 0.28 -23.88 0.58
N GLN A 255 1.61 -23.94 0.76
CA GLN A 255 2.57 -23.99 -0.34
C GLN A 255 2.45 -25.29 -1.15
N LEU A 256 2.24 -26.44 -0.51
CA LEU A 256 2.00 -27.73 -1.18
C LEU A 256 0.71 -27.72 -1.99
N ARG A 257 -0.39 -27.17 -1.45
CA ARG A 257 -1.65 -26.99 -2.17
C ARG A 257 -1.48 -26.08 -3.39
N GLN A 258 -0.74 -24.97 -3.24
CA GLN A 258 -0.42 -24.10 -4.37
C GLN A 258 0.42 -24.81 -5.44
N GLY A 259 1.40 -25.62 -5.03
CA GLY A 259 2.18 -26.48 -5.91
C GLY A 259 1.31 -27.49 -6.67
N LEU A 260 0.38 -28.14 -5.97
CA LEU A 260 -0.55 -29.11 -6.56
C LEU A 260 -1.47 -28.46 -7.60
N ILE A 261 -2.02 -27.28 -7.31
CA ILE A 261 -2.85 -26.51 -8.27
C ILE A 261 -2.07 -26.19 -9.54
N LYS A 262 -0.80 -25.75 -9.40
CA LYS A 262 0.08 -25.51 -10.57
C LYS A 262 0.34 -26.78 -11.37
N CYS A 263 0.53 -27.92 -10.68
CA CYS A 263 0.71 -29.21 -11.35
C CYS A 263 -0.55 -29.64 -12.11
N TYR A 264 -1.75 -29.40 -11.57
CA TYR A 264 -3.00 -29.66 -12.27
C TYR A 264 -3.23 -28.74 -13.47
N ALA A 265 -2.83 -27.48 -13.39
CA ALA A 265 -2.88 -26.57 -14.54
C ALA A 265 -2.01 -27.11 -15.69
N ILE A 266 -0.79 -27.55 -15.40
CA ILE A 266 0.11 -28.16 -16.41
C ILE A 266 -0.48 -29.46 -16.97
N ALA A 267 -1.05 -30.31 -16.12
CA ALA A 267 -1.71 -31.56 -16.55
C ALA A 267 -2.94 -31.29 -17.44
N PHE A 268 -3.67 -30.20 -17.18
CA PHE A 268 -4.81 -29.79 -17.98
C PHE A 268 -4.37 -29.24 -19.34
N GLU A 269 -3.28 -28.47 -19.40
CA GLU A 269 -2.71 -27.97 -20.64
C GLU A 269 -2.14 -29.10 -21.53
N THR A 270 -1.60 -30.16 -20.92
CA THR A 270 -1.01 -31.32 -21.61
C THR A 270 -1.98 -32.50 -21.78
N ARG A 271 -3.27 -32.21 -21.95
CA ARG A 271 -4.40 -33.18 -21.99
C ARG A 271 -4.20 -34.43 -22.86
N SER A 272 -3.36 -34.40 -23.90
CA SER A 272 -3.07 -35.54 -24.79
C SER A 272 -1.86 -36.39 -24.38
N THR A 273 -0.95 -35.90 -23.52
CA THR A 273 0.32 -36.56 -23.15
C THR A 273 0.61 -36.48 -21.65
N VAL A 274 -0.42 -36.65 -20.81
CA VAL A 274 -0.31 -36.59 -19.34
C VAL A 274 0.70 -37.61 -18.76
N ASN A 275 0.87 -38.76 -19.43
CA ASN A 275 1.79 -39.82 -19.00
C ASN A 275 3.28 -39.50 -19.26
N GLU A 276 3.56 -38.60 -20.21
CA GLU A 276 4.91 -38.18 -20.60
C GLU A 276 5.27 -36.76 -20.15
N ALA A 277 4.30 -36.02 -19.59
CA ALA A 277 4.48 -34.64 -19.16
C ALA A 277 5.58 -34.52 -18.10
N THR A 278 6.68 -33.88 -18.48
CA THR A 278 7.78 -33.53 -17.58
C THR A 278 7.52 -32.23 -16.84
N ILE A 279 8.00 -32.13 -15.61
CA ILE A 279 7.87 -30.93 -14.77
C ILE A 279 8.48 -29.70 -15.48
N THR A 280 7.76 -28.57 -15.45
CA THR A 280 8.29 -27.29 -15.98
C THR A 280 9.45 -26.77 -15.11
N PRO A 281 10.48 -26.13 -15.69
CA PRO A 281 11.62 -25.60 -14.92
C PRO A 281 11.22 -24.67 -13.76
N HIS A 282 10.15 -23.89 -13.96
CA HIS A 282 9.59 -23.01 -12.92
C HIS A 282 8.97 -23.80 -11.74
N THR A 283 8.30 -24.91 -12.01
CA THR A 283 7.73 -25.78 -10.96
C THR A 283 8.84 -26.52 -10.22
N LEU A 284 9.88 -26.96 -10.92
CA LEU A 284 11.06 -27.57 -10.32
C LEU A 284 11.78 -26.58 -9.39
N HIS A 285 11.97 -25.34 -9.83
CA HIS A 285 12.53 -24.29 -8.98
C HIS A 285 11.65 -24.01 -7.74
N PHE A 286 10.33 -23.97 -7.92
CA PHE A 286 9.39 -23.81 -6.81
C PHE A 286 9.53 -24.93 -5.77
N VAL A 287 9.59 -26.21 -6.20
CA VAL A 287 9.73 -27.33 -5.26
C VAL A 287 11.10 -27.35 -4.58
N LYS A 288 12.18 -27.02 -5.31
CA LYS A 288 13.52 -26.86 -4.71
C LYS A 288 13.54 -25.75 -3.66
N LYS A 289 12.88 -24.63 -3.94
CA LYS A 289 12.72 -23.52 -2.99
C LYS A 289 11.85 -23.91 -1.79
N LEU A 290 10.81 -24.71 -2.00
CA LEU A 290 9.97 -25.24 -0.92
C LEU A 290 10.77 -26.17 0.00
N GLY A 291 11.65 -27.00 -0.56
CA GLY A 291 12.57 -27.83 0.23
C GLY A 291 13.61 -27.01 1.02
N SER A 292 14.18 -25.96 0.42
CA SER A 292 15.18 -25.13 1.11
C SER A 292 14.58 -24.28 2.24
N THR A 293 13.40 -23.69 2.02
CA THR A 293 12.72 -22.79 2.96
C THR A 293 11.78 -23.49 3.94
N PHE A 294 11.20 -24.63 3.56
CA PHE A 294 10.30 -25.52 4.33
C PHE A 294 9.48 -24.78 5.42
N GLY A 295 8.59 -23.86 5.02
CA GLY A 295 7.69 -23.16 5.96
C GLY A 295 8.29 -22.04 6.82
N ILE A 296 9.62 -21.85 6.81
CA ILE A 296 10.31 -20.79 7.56
C ILE A 296 10.36 -19.47 6.78
N GLY A 297 10.21 -19.52 5.45
CA GLY A 297 10.19 -18.32 4.59
C GLY A 297 11.55 -17.59 4.50
N ILE A 298 12.62 -18.17 5.05
CA ILE A 298 14.00 -17.68 4.97
C ILE A 298 14.85 -18.79 4.35
N GLU A 299 15.59 -18.47 3.28
CA GLU A 299 16.54 -19.40 2.67
C GLU A 299 17.81 -19.46 3.54
N ASN A 300 18.23 -20.66 3.93
CA ASN A 300 19.48 -20.96 4.65
C ASN A 300 19.71 -20.17 5.95
N ILE A 301 19.30 -20.73 7.09
CA ILE A 301 19.77 -20.27 8.40
C ILE A 301 20.97 -21.13 8.81
N PRO A 302 22.19 -20.69 8.48
CA PRO A 302 23.29 -20.76 9.42
C PRO A 302 23.86 -19.34 9.65
N GLY A 303 23.79 -18.86 10.88
CA GLY A 303 24.58 -17.73 11.40
C GLY A 303 24.25 -16.30 10.92
N SER A 304 23.58 -16.08 9.78
CA SER A 304 23.44 -14.71 9.21
C SER A 304 22.21 -13.91 9.66
N VAL A 305 21.33 -14.48 10.50
CA VAL A 305 20.10 -13.76 10.92
C VAL A 305 20.44 -12.54 11.80
N ALA A 306 21.61 -12.53 12.44
CA ALA A 306 22.09 -11.39 13.21
C ALA A 306 22.50 -10.19 12.35
N SER A 307 22.96 -10.41 11.11
CA SER A 307 23.50 -9.33 10.26
C SER A 307 22.46 -8.69 9.33
N SER A 308 21.36 -9.38 9.02
CA SER A 308 20.27 -8.84 8.18
C SER A 308 19.06 -8.32 8.96
N ALA A 309 19.00 -8.53 10.28
CA ALA A 309 17.94 -8.04 11.16
C ALA A 309 18.06 -6.52 11.42
N SER A 310 17.74 -5.72 10.40
CA SER A 310 17.74 -4.27 10.50
C SER A 310 16.39 -3.72 11.01
N ASN A 311 16.37 -3.35 12.29
CA ASN A 311 15.55 -2.30 12.93
C ASN A 311 14.02 -2.33 12.73
N SER A 312 13.38 -3.51 12.77
CA SER A 312 11.92 -3.58 12.97
C SER A 312 11.51 -4.72 13.89
N ALA A 313 10.57 -4.47 14.81
CA ALA A 313 10.05 -5.47 15.74
C ALA A 313 9.45 -6.70 15.02
N ALA A 314 8.87 -6.50 13.83
CA ALA A 314 8.31 -7.58 13.00
C ALA A 314 9.37 -8.50 12.37
N SER A 315 10.55 -7.98 12.03
CA SER A 315 11.67 -8.79 11.53
C SER A 315 12.35 -9.58 12.64
N GLU A 316 12.42 -9.00 13.84
CA GLU A 316 12.99 -9.68 15.01
C GLU A 316 12.08 -10.80 15.52
N SER A 317 10.77 -10.59 15.60
CA SER A 317 9.81 -11.63 15.97
C SER A 317 9.77 -12.78 14.97
N LEU A 318 9.87 -12.48 13.66
CA LEU A 318 10.01 -13.48 12.61
C LEU A 318 11.30 -14.29 12.75
N ALA A 319 12.43 -13.63 13.00
CA ALA A 319 13.73 -14.28 13.20
C ALA A 319 13.74 -15.20 14.43
N ARG A 320 13.21 -14.73 15.57
CA ARG A 320 13.09 -15.54 16.79
C ARG A 320 12.19 -16.75 16.57
N ARG A 321 11.06 -16.59 15.90
CA ARG A 321 10.14 -17.71 15.58
C ARG A 321 10.78 -18.71 14.62
N ALA A 322 11.48 -18.24 13.59
CA ALA A 322 12.25 -19.10 12.69
C ALA A 322 13.30 -19.93 13.45
N GLN A 323 13.97 -19.34 14.45
CA GLN A 323 14.90 -20.08 15.33
C GLN A 323 14.18 -21.11 16.20
N VAL A 324 13.04 -20.77 16.80
CA VAL A 324 12.23 -21.71 17.61
C VAL A 324 11.72 -22.88 16.75
N THR A 325 11.21 -22.60 15.55
CA THR A 325 10.77 -23.63 14.60
C THR A 325 11.95 -24.49 14.13
N PHE A 326 13.13 -23.91 13.93
CA PHE A 326 14.32 -24.68 13.57
C PHE A 326 14.78 -25.60 14.71
N GLN A 327 14.54 -25.23 15.97
CA GLN A 327 14.86 -26.05 17.15
C GLN A 327 13.82 -27.16 17.41
N ASP A 328 12.66 -27.14 16.75
CA ASP A 328 11.64 -28.18 16.87
C ASP A 328 12.12 -29.50 16.22
N PRO A 329 12.28 -30.59 16.99
CA PRO A 329 12.70 -31.88 16.43
C PRO A 329 11.74 -32.41 15.37
N ALA A 330 10.43 -32.16 15.50
CA ALA A 330 9.44 -32.61 14.54
C ALA A 330 9.57 -31.89 13.19
N PHE A 331 10.01 -30.63 13.22
CA PHE A 331 10.29 -29.83 12.03
C PHE A 331 11.53 -30.35 11.29
N GLN A 332 12.63 -30.60 12.01
CA GLN A 332 13.87 -31.12 11.42
C GLN A 332 13.66 -32.47 10.74
N MET A 333 13.00 -33.42 11.43
CA MET A 333 12.69 -34.74 10.85
C MET A 333 11.82 -34.64 9.61
N MET A 334 10.79 -33.79 9.62
CA MET A 334 9.91 -33.59 8.46
C MET A 334 10.62 -32.91 7.30
N LYS A 335 11.52 -31.97 7.57
CA LYS A 335 12.34 -31.31 6.54
C LYS A 335 13.31 -32.28 5.88
N GLU A 336 13.96 -33.14 6.65
CA GLU A 336 14.84 -34.19 6.13
C GLU A 336 14.07 -35.20 5.28
N GLN A 337 12.92 -35.67 5.79
CA GLN A 337 12.02 -36.56 5.06
C GLN A 337 11.54 -35.93 3.75
N PHE A 338 11.15 -34.65 3.78
CA PHE A 338 10.73 -33.91 2.59
C PHE A 338 11.86 -33.77 1.57
N THR A 339 13.06 -33.41 2.03
CA THR A 339 14.24 -33.26 1.15
C THR A 339 14.61 -34.60 0.49
N ARG A 340 14.46 -35.71 1.21
CA ARG A 340 14.68 -37.06 0.67
C ARG A 340 13.60 -37.48 -0.33
N ASP A 341 12.34 -37.17 -0.06
CA ASP A 341 11.21 -37.56 -0.91
C ASP A 341 11.15 -36.74 -2.20
N PHE A 342 11.65 -35.50 -2.18
CA PHE A 342 11.75 -34.58 -3.33
C PHE A 342 13.16 -34.50 -3.93
N ASP A 343 13.97 -35.54 -3.78
CA ASP A 343 15.23 -35.66 -4.51
C ASP A 343 14.97 -36.01 -5.99
N PHE A 344 15.26 -35.03 -6.86
CA PHE A 344 15.09 -35.13 -8.31
C PHE A 344 16.26 -35.83 -9.02
N SER A 345 17.22 -36.39 -8.27
CA SER A 345 18.33 -37.20 -8.82
C SER A 345 17.87 -38.55 -9.38
N LYS A 346 16.67 -39.03 -9.01
CA LYS A 346 16.15 -40.35 -9.41
C LYS A 346 15.48 -40.35 -10.80
N PRO A 347 15.65 -41.41 -11.62
CA PRO A 347 15.25 -41.42 -13.05
C PRO A 347 13.76 -41.25 -13.39
N ASP A 348 12.83 -41.23 -12.43
CA ASP A 348 11.38 -41.04 -12.65
C ASP A 348 10.80 -39.86 -11.84
N ALA A 349 11.65 -39.08 -11.16
CA ALA A 349 11.23 -37.97 -10.31
C ALA A 349 10.75 -36.74 -11.10
N MET A 350 11.08 -36.67 -12.39
CA MET A 350 10.71 -35.57 -13.30
C MET A 350 9.31 -35.72 -13.91
N LYS A 351 8.62 -36.85 -13.69
CA LYS A 351 7.26 -37.09 -14.20
C LYS A 351 6.24 -36.34 -13.34
N LEU A 352 5.34 -35.61 -14.01
CA LEU A 352 4.29 -34.82 -13.34
C LEU A 352 3.37 -35.68 -12.47
N HIS A 353 3.04 -36.90 -12.91
CA HIS A 353 2.19 -37.83 -12.16
C HIS A 353 2.79 -38.21 -10.79
N ASN A 354 4.10 -38.50 -10.75
CA ASN A 354 4.80 -38.85 -9.50
C ASN A 354 4.84 -37.66 -8.53
N LEU A 355 5.03 -36.45 -9.04
CA LEU A 355 5.00 -35.23 -8.23
C LEU A 355 3.61 -35.01 -7.63
N ILE A 356 2.54 -35.17 -8.40
CA ILE A 356 1.15 -35.02 -7.93
C ILE A 356 0.85 -36.04 -6.81
N THR A 357 1.25 -37.30 -6.98
CA THR A 357 1.02 -38.35 -5.98
C THR A 357 1.77 -38.07 -4.68
N LYS A 358 3.04 -37.64 -4.77
CA LYS A 358 3.83 -37.24 -3.60
C LYS A 358 3.27 -36.00 -2.90
N LEU A 359 2.85 -34.97 -3.66
CA LEU A 359 2.23 -33.78 -3.08
C LEU A 359 0.93 -34.14 -2.34
N LYS A 360 0.09 -35.03 -2.92
CA LYS A 360 -1.13 -35.51 -2.25
C LYS A 360 -0.85 -36.28 -0.97
N SER A 361 0.16 -37.17 -0.97
CA SER A 361 0.51 -37.92 0.24
C SER A 361 1.01 -37.00 1.35
N TRP A 362 1.82 -36.01 1.01
CA TRP A 362 2.33 -35.01 1.96
C TRP A 362 1.23 -34.08 2.48
N ILE A 363 0.29 -33.65 1.63
CA ILE A 363 -0.90 -32.89 2.06
C ILE A 363 -1.71 -33.70 3.07
N LYS A 364 -2.01 -34.97 2.77
CA LYS A 364 -2.78 -35.84 3.67
C LYS A 364 -2.04 -36.12 4.98
N ALA A 365 -0.72 -36.28 4.94
CA ALA A 365 0.10 -36.48 6.14
C ALA A 365 0.13 -35.23 7.04
N LEU A 366 0.10 -34.04 6.46
CA LEU A 366 0.07 -32.77 7.19
C LEU A 366 -1.34 -32.38 7.67
N GLU A 367 -2.41 -32.82 7.00
CA GLU A 367 -3.79 -32.60 7.45
C GLU A 367 -4.19 -33.47 8.64
N ASN A 368 -3.58 -34.65 8.76
CA ASN A 368 -3.83 -35.58 9.86
C ASN A 368 -3.04 -35.25 11.14
N LYS A 369 -2.26 -34.18 11.12
CA LYS A 369 -1.32 -33.76 12.17
C LYS A 369 -1.75 -32.41 12.72
#